data_AF-A0ABD1EBM7-F1
#
_entry.id   AF-A0ABD1EBM7-F1
#
_cell.length_a   1.000
_cell.length_b   1.000
_cell.length_c   1.000
_cell.angle_alpha   90.00
_cell.angle_beta   90.00
_cell.angle_gamma   90.00
#
_symmetry.space_group_name_H-M   'P 1'
#
loop_
_entity.id
_entity.type
_entity.pdbx_description
1 polymer ?
#
loop_
_entity_poly.entity_id
_entity_poly.type
_entity_poly.pdbx_seq_one_letter_code
_entity_poly.pdbx_strand_id
1 'polypeptide(L)'
;MQNHKELFYSNLVEYYSKNKEARKPWTHEEMKKISNEIIEAKLTVGSKTNRQYHLLSLYDIIDIKEKLMIIKKRLADDKNAVYITPYEDLFEVLYPIHISAGHGGRDKMMFALKTKHYIPRIVIETFIQSCAICHKKKNFRPVNLVNKSITSKEFSSRGQVGLIDYQSMQDGQYKWLLNYQEDLTKFICLRPLKSKTPAEVAKELLKIFLELGPPSILQNDNDREFVDGIIMELVKLWPDLKHIHEQPLDPQIQVSIEKSNQDVDNMLRAWMTENNSTN
;
A
#
# COMPACT_ATOMS: atom_id res chain seq x y z
N MET A 1 20.47 -1.30 -3.81
CA MET A 1 19.99 -2.57 -3.21
C MET A 1 20.92 -3.08 -2.10
N GLN A 2 22.22 -3.27 -2.36
CA GLN A 2 23.17 -3.84 -1.39
C GLN A 2 23.25 -3.08 -0.04
N ASN A 3 23.36 -1.76 -0.08
CA ASN A 3 23.40 -0.91 1.13
C ASN A 3 22.10 -1.01 1.98
N HIS A 4 20.93 -1.13 1.34
CA HIS A 4 19.65 -1.28 2.08
C HIS A 4 19.58 -2.61 2.81
N LYS A 5 20.01 -3.71 2.18
CA LYS A 5 20.04 -5.04 2.78
C LYS A 5 21.00 -5.09 3.98
N GLU A 6 22.19 -4.53 3.83
CA GLU A 6 23.19 -4.46 4.91
C GLU A 6 22.69 -3.62 6.09
N LEU A 7 22.15 -2.43 5.83
CA LEU A 7 21.60 -1.55 6.87
C LEU A 7 20.40 -2.20 7.58
N PHE A 8 19.54 -2.89 6.84
CA PHE A 8 18.40 -3.63 7.42
C PHE A 8 18.84 -4.69 8.42
N TYR A 9 19.77 -5.57 8.03
CA TYR A 9 20.25 -6.62 8.93
C TYR A 9 21.09 -6.07 10.09
N SER A 10 21.88 -5.01 9.87
CA SER A 10 22.60 -4.31 10.94
C SER A 10 21.63 -3.78 12.01
N ASN A 11 20.56 -3.09 11.58
CA ASN A 11 19.55 -2.54 12.49
C ASN A 11 18.78 -3.64 13.24
N LEU A 12 18.52 -4.79 12.61
CA LEU A 12 17.92 -5.94 13.30
C LEU A 12 18.86 -6.52 14.37
N VAL A 13 20.14 -6.68 14.04
CA VAL A 13 21.15 -7.17 15.00
C VAL A 13 21.22 -6.23 16.21
N GLU A 14 21.25 -4.92 15.97
CA GLU A 14 21.24 -3.92 17.04
C GLU A 14 19.95 -3.97 17.88
N TYR A 15 18.79 -4.09 17.24
CA TYR A 15 17.51 -4.20 17.96
C TYR A 15 17.50 -5.42 18.89
N TYR A 16 17.91 -6.58 18.38
CA TYR A 16 17.88 -7.82 19.15
C TYR A 16 19.02 -7.94 20.19
N SER A 17 20.11 -7.19 20.04
CA SER A 17 21.14 -7.11 21.09
C SER A 17 20.66 -6.30 22.30
N LYS A 18 19.87 -5.26 22.04
CA LYS A 18 19.23 -4.42 23.07
C LYS A 18 17.99 -5.09 23.70
N ASN A 19 17.28 -5.95 22.97
CA ASN A 19 16.05 -6.61 23.40
C ASN A 19 16.21 -8.14 23.45
N LYS A 20 16.94 -8.63 24.45
CA LYS A 20 17.27 -10.07 24.56
C LYS A 20 16.07 -10.99 24.71
N GLU A 21 14.97 -10.50 25.28
CA GLU A 21 13.72 -11.26 25.45
C GLU A 21 12.86 -11.30 24.17
N ALA A 22 13.16 -10.44 23.18
CA ALA A 22 12.40 -10.43 21.94
C ALA A 22 12.67 -11.69 21.12
N ARG A 23 11.59 -12.34 20.68
CA ARG A 23 11.68 -13.54 19.85
C ARG A 23 12.25 -13.19 18.48
N LYS A 24 13.44 -13.73 18.18
CA LYS A 24 14.07 -13.60 16.86
C LYS A 24 13.35 -14.46 15.82
N PRO A 25 13.28 -14.02 14.56
CA PRO A 25 12.93 -14.89 13.44
C PRO A 25 13.91 -16.05 13.38
N TRP A 26 13.41 -17.24 13.05
CA TRP A 26 14.24 -18.43 12.98
C TRP A 26 15.17 -18.37 11.78
N THR A 27 16.41 -18.83 11.94
CA THR A 27 17.33 -19.04 10.81
C THR A 27 16.90 -20.24 9.98
N HIS A 28 17.46 -20.41 8.77
CA HIS A 28 17.28 -21.64 8.00
C HIS A 28 17.66 -22.90 8.79
N GLU A 29 18.71 -22.83 9.60
CA GLU A 29 19.15 -23.96 10.43
C GLU A 29 18.14 -24.28 11.54
N GLU A 30 17.65 -23.26 12.24
CA GLU A 30 16.63 -23.41 13.28
C GLU A 30 15.30 -23.92 12.69
N MET A 31 14.90 -23.42 11.52
CA MET A 31 13.71 -23.89 10.80
C MET A 31 13.81 -25.39 10.49
N LYS A 32 14.97 -25.89 10.05
CA LYS A 32 15.18 -27.32 9.82
C LYS A 32 15.03 -28.14 11.11
N LYS A 33 15.66 -27.68 12.20
CA LYS A 33 15.56 -28.34 13.52
C LYS A 33 14.11 -28.39 14.01
N ILE A 34 13.39 -27.28 13.92
CA ILE A 34 11.99 -27.17 14.34
C ILE A 34 11.07 -28.00 13.44
N SER A 35 11.36 -28.06 12.13
CA SER A 35 10.59 -28.90 11.21
C SER A 35 10.70 -30.37 11.61
N ASN A 36 11.91 -30.84 11.90
CA ASN A 36 12.14 -32.20 12.39
C ASN A 36 11.47 -32.43 13.75
N GLU A 37 11.54 -31.48 14.69
CA GLU A 37 10.89 -31.55 16.00
C GLU A 37 9.36 -31.69 15.88
N ILE A 38 8.74 -30.95 14.95
CA ILE A 38 7.29 -31.04 14.68
C ILE A 38 6.94 -32.38 14.02
N ILE A 39 7.75 -32.89 13.08
CA ILE A 39 7.52 -34.21 12.46
C ILE A 39 7.61 -35.31 13.51
N GLU A 40 8.66 -35.30 14.34
CA GLU A 40 8.84 -36.24 15.43
C GLU A 40 7.67 -36.17 16.42
N ALA A 41 7.25 -34.95 16.79
CA ALA A 41 6.09 -34.75 17.64
C ALA A 41 4.81 -35.31 17.01
N LYS A 42 4.61 -35.21 15.70
CA LYS A 42 3.44 -35.83 15.03
C LYS A 42 3.49 -37.36 15.06
N LEU A 43 4.68 -37.96 14.98
CA LEU A 43 4.90 -39.41 15.00
C LEU A 43 4.88 -40.01 16.42
N THR A 44 5.05 -39.20 17.46
CA THR A 44 5.14 -39.67 18.85
C THR A 44 3.81 -40.28 19.32
N VAL A 45 3.81 -41.60 19.51
CA VAL A 45 2.72 -42.39 20.11
C VAL A 45 2.91 -42.41 21.63
N GLY A 46 2.45 -41.36 22.31
CA GLY A 46 2.62 -41.19 23.75
C GLY A 46 2.52 -39.73 24.20
N SER A 47 2.94 -39.48 25.43
CA SER A 47 3.01 -38.13 26.01
C SER A 47 4.08 -37.29 25.32
N LYS A 48 3.70 -36.12 24.84
CA LYS A 48 4.61 -35.14 24.22
C LYS A 48 5.14 -34.17 25.27
N THR A 49 6.27 -33.54 24.99
CA THR A 49 6.76 -32.46 25.86
C THR A 49 5.85 -31.23 25.75
N ASN A 50 5.85 -30.36 26.77
CA ASN A 50 5.10 -29.10 26.75
C ASN A 50 5.45 -28.24 25.52
N ARG A 51 6.72 -28.28 25.11
CA ARG A 51 7.23 -27.59 23.92
C ARG A 51 6.64 -28.16 22.63
N GLN A 52 6.62 -29.49 22.49
CA GLN A 52 6.02 -30.15 21.33
C GLN A 52 4.52 -29.87 21.23
N TYR A 53 3.78 -29.89 22.34
CA TYR A 53 2.37 -29.48 22.36
C TYR A 53 2.20 -28.02 21.91
N HIS A 54 3.05 -27.11 22.39
CA HIS A 54 3.03 -25.71 21.98
C HIS A 54 3.33 -25.53 20.49
N LEU A 55 4.30 -26.26 19.93
CA LEU A 55 4.62 -26.19 18.51
C LEU A 55 3.47 -26.72 17.65
N LEU A 56 2.87 -27.86 18.03
CA LEU A 56 1.75 -28.47 17.31
C LEU A 56 0.46 -27.64 17.36
N SER A 57 0.27 -26.82 18.39
CA SER A 57 -0.90 -25.93 18.48
C SER A 57 -0.77 -24.72 17.55
N LEU A 58 0.45 -24.27 17.27
CA LEU A 58 0.70 -23.06 16.48
C LEU A 58 1.10 -23.31 15.03
N TYR A 59 1.77 -24.43 14.74
CA TYR A 59 2.43 -24.65 13.46
C TYR A 59 2.09 -25.98 12.83
N ASP A 60 2.25 -26.01 11.51
CA ASP A 60 2.18 -27.20 10.67
C ASP A 60 3.32 -27.19 9.64
N ILE A 61 3.50 -28.30 8.92
CA ILE A 61 4.55 -28.47 7.91
C ILE A 61 3.93 -28.82 6.57
N ILE A 62 4.43 -28.17 5.53
CA ILE A 62 4.16 -28.51 4.14
C ILE A 62 5.49 -28.89 3.47
N ASP A 63 5.50 -29.98 2.71
CA ASP A 63 6.59 -30.33 1.81
C ASP A 63 6.34 -29.69 0.44
N ILE A 64 7.26 -28.83 0.00
CA ILE A 64 7.22 -28.21 -1.32
C ILE A 64 8.56 -28.45 -1.99
N LYS A 65 8.59 -29.29 -3.03
CA LYS A 65 9.78 -29.59 -3.83
C LYS A 65 10.97 -30.04 -2.95
N GLU A 66 10.74 -30.99 -2.04
CA GLU A 66 11.75 -31.53 -1.12
C GLU A 66 12.28 -30.52 -0.09
N LYS A 67 11.60 -29.38 0.07
CA LYS A 67 11.88 -28.39 1.10
C LYS A 67 10.74 -28.35 2.11
N LEU A 68 11.06 -28.69 3.36
CA LEU A 68 10.14 -28.58 4.49
C LEU A 68 9.92 -27.10 4.83
N MET A 69 8.67 -26.66 4.73
CA MET A 69 8.24 -25.30 5.03
C MET A 69 7.32 -25.31 6.25
N ILE A 70 7.61 -24.47 7.25
CA ILE A 70 6.76 -24.29 8.42
C ILE A 70 5.68 -23.27 8.10
N ILE A 71 4.43 -23.61 8.41
CA ILE A 71 3.28 -22.73 8.27
C ILE A 71 2.61 -22.48 9.63
N LYS A 72 1.98 -21.33 9.79
CA LYS A 72 1.18 -21.00 10.97
C LYS A 72 -0.24 -21.57 10.80
N LYS A 73 -0.72 -22.30 11.80
CA LYS A 73 -2.12 -22.77 11.84
C LYS A 73 -3.06 -21.57 11.99
N ARG A 74 -4.16 -21.60 11.24
CA ARG A 74 -5.21 -20.56 11.27
C ARG A 74 -6.57 -21.23 11.51
N LEU A 75 -7.54 -20.44 11.93
CA LEU A 75 -8.93 -20.90 12.06
C LEU A 75 -9.45 -21.35 10.68
N ALA A 76 -10.35 -22.33 10.67
CA ALA A 76 -10.74 -23.12 9.49
C ALA A 76 -11.22 -22.33 8.26
N ASP A 77 -11.61 -21.07 8.43
CA ASP A 77 -12.10 -20.21 7.34
C ASP A 77 -10.99 -19.60 6.47
N ASP A 78 -9.72 -19.66 6.91
CA ASP A 78 -8.60 -19.10 6.16
C ASP A 78 -7.86 -20.18 5.34
N LYS A 79 -8.18 -20.25 4.05
CA LYS A 79 -7.64 -21.26 3.12
C LYS A 79 -6.15 -21.07 2.78
N ASN A 80 -5.54 -19.94 3.15
CA ASN A 80 -4.18 -19.63 2.74
C ASN A 80 -3.15 -20.08 3.78
N ALA A 81 -2.19 -20.90 3.34
CA ALA A 81 -1.02 -21.25 4.13
C ALA A 81 -0.13 -20.01 4.33
N VAL A 82 0.10 -19.62 5.58
CA VAL A 82 1.00 -18.52 5.94
C VAL A 82 2.34 -19.10 6.37
N TYR A 83 3.36 -18.93 5.52
CA TYR A 83 4.70 -19.44 5.74
C TYR A 83 5.45 -18.61 6.79
N ILE A 84 6.19 -19.28 7.66
CA ILE A 84 7.17 -18.61 8.51
C ILE A 84 8.38 -18.27 7.65
N THR A 85 8.70 -16.98 7.54
CA THR A 85 9.85 -16.52 6.76
C THR A 85 11.12 -16.62 7.61
N PRO A 86 12.16 -17.34 7.15
CA PRO A 86 13.43 -17.42 7.86
C PRO A 86 14.17 -16.09 7.82
N TYR A 87 15.04 -15.88 8.80
CA TYR A 87 15.78 -14.63 9.01
C TYR A 87 16.50 -14.17 7.74
N GLU A 88 17.16 -15.09 7.05
CA GLU A 88 17.99 -14.82 5.87
C GLU A 88 17.18 -14.35 4.65
N ASP A 89 15.93 -14.82 4.54
CA ASP A 89 15.04 -14.55 3.41
C ASP A 89 14.16 -13.30 3.64
N LEU A 90 14.21 -12.67 4.83
CA LEU A 90 13.36 -11.54 5.18
C LEU A 90 13.45 -10.40 4.17
N PHE A 91 14.66 -10.02 3.76
CA PHE A 91 14.85 -8.94 2.80
C PHE A 91 14.26 -9.28 1.42
N GLU A 92 14.49 -10.50 0.93
CA GLU A 92 14.02 -10.93 -0.40
C GLU A 92 12.49 -11.03 -0.47
N VAL A 93 11.82 -11.27 0.67
CA VAL A 93 10.36 -11.22 0.76
C VAL A 93 9.84 -9.78 0.88
N LEU A 94 10.47 -8.97 1.74
CA LEU A 94 9.98 -7.62 2.04
C LEU A 94 10.24 -6.63 0.91
N TYR A 95 11.40 -6.71 0.25
CA TYR A 95 11.80 -5.76 -0.78
C TYR A 95 10.83 -5.69 -1.98
N PRO A 96 10.50 -6.78 -2.70
CA PRO A 96 9.59 -6.70 -3.83
C PRO A 96 8.19 -6.23 -3.43
N ILE A 97 7.70 -6.62 -2.25
CA ILE A 97 6.42 -6.15 -1.72
C ILE A 97 6.47 -4.65 -1.48
N HIS A 98 7.55 -4.15 -0.87
CA HIS A 98 7.73 -2.73 -0.59
C HIS A 98 7.77 -1.88 -1.85
N ILE A 99 8.50 -2.33 -2.87
CA ILE A 99 8.58 -1.67 -4.17
C ILE A 99 7.22 -1.69 -4.89
N SER A 100 6.58 -2.86 -4.97
CA SER A 100 5.27 -2.99 -5.63
C SER A 100 4.17 -2.17 -4.93
N ALA A 101 4.30 -1.93 -3.62
CA ALA A 101 3.39 -1.09 -2.85
C ALA A 101 3.75 0.42 -2.92
N GLY A 102 4.73 0.83 -3.73
CA GLY A 102 5.15 2.22 -3.88
C GLY A 102 5.76 2.80 -2.61
N HIS A 103 6.63 2.03 -1.94
CA HIS A 103 7.18 2.36 -0.61
C HIS A 103 6.10 2.41 0.47
N GLY A 104 5.22 1.41 0.46
CA GLY A 104 4.11 1.30 1.41
C GLY A 104 4.58 1.29 2.87
N GLY A 105 3.86 2.01 3.73
CA GLY A 105 4.10 2.03 5.16
C GLY A 105 3.77 0.68 5.84
N ARG A 106 3.98 0.62 7.16
CA ARG A 106 3.83 -0.59 7.97
C ARG A 106 2.53 -1.35 7.71
N ASP A 107 1.40 -0.66 7.73
CA ASP A 107 0.08 -1.31 7.61
C ASP A 107 -0.16 -1.86 6.20
N LYS A 108 0.31 -1.16 5.14
CA LYS A 108 0.28 -1.66 3.75
C LYS A 108 1.14 -2.92 3.60
N MET A 109 2.35 -2.91 4.17
CA MET A 109 3.25 -4.07 4.18
C MET A 109 2.62 -5.27 4.92
N MET A 110 2.07 -5.06 6.12
CA MET A 110 1.40 -6.12 6.89
C MET A 110 0.19 -6.68 6.15
N PHE A 111 -0.61 -5.84 5.49
CA PHE A 111 -1.75 -6.28 4.70
C PHE A 111 -1.32 -7.17 3.53
N ALA A 112 -0.27 -6.77 2.79
CA ALA A 112 0.26 -7.54 1.67
C ALA A 112 0.87 -8.89 2.11
N LEU A 113 1.46 -8.96 3.31
CA LEU A 113 2.07 -10.17 3.86
C LEU A 113 1.04 -11.15 4.46
N LYS A 114 -0.10 -10.64 4.96
CA LYS A 114 -1.08 -11.37 5.79
C LYS A 114 -1.47 -12.75 5.25
N THR A 115 -1.53 -12.90 3.93
CA THR A 115 -2.01 -14.13 3.27
C THR A 115 -0.91 -15.13 2.95
N LYS A 116 0.37 -14.73 2.97
CA LYS A 116 1.47 -15.59 2.49
C LYS A 116 2.61 -15.76 3.51
N HIS A 117 2.98 -14.70 4.21
CA HIS A 117 4.17 -14.71 5.06
C HIS A 117 3.86 -14.14 6.45
N TYR A 118 4.31 -14.86 7.48
CA TYR A 118 4.35 -14.32 8.83
C TYR A 118 5.72 -13.69 9.08
N ILE A 119 5.73 -12.37 9.18
CA ILE A 119 6.91 -11.58 9.55
C ILE A 119 6.51 -10.70 10.74
N PRO A 120 7.29 -10.67 11.84
CA PRO A 120 6.98 -9.83 13.00
C PRO A 120 6.92 -8.35 12.62
N ARG A 121 5.99 -7.62 13.25
CA ARG A 121 5.81 -6.18 13.01
C ARG A 121 7.11 -5.38 13.15
N ILE A 122 7.92 -5.68 14.17
CA ILE A 122 9.19 -4.99 14.39
C ILE A 122 10.13 -5.14 13.20
N VAL A 123 10.18 -6.32 12.58
CA VAL A 123 11.02 -6.57 11.40
C VAL A 123 10.58 -5.71 10.22
N ILE A 124 9.27 -5.58 10.01
CA ILE A 124 8.70 -4.70 8.97
C ILE A 124 9.02 -3.24 9.26
N GLU A 125 8.87 -2.78 10.50
CA GLU A 125 9.20 -1.42 10.90
C GLU A 125 10.70 -1.11 10.71
N THR A 126 11.58 -2.02 11.12
CA THR A 126 13.04 -1.91 10.90
C THR A 126 13.37 -1.85 9.41
N PHE A 127 12.76 -2.71 8.59
CA PHE A 127 12.96 -2.72 7.14
C PHE A 127 12.61 -1.36 6.50
N ILE A 128 11.46 -0.78 6.87
CA ILE A 128 11.01 0.53 6.37
C ILE A 128 11.95 1.64 6.86
N GLN A 129 12.44 1.57 8.10
CA GLN A 129 13.39 2.54 8.66
C GLN A 129 14.75 2.52 7.95
N SER A 130 15.18 1.35 7.47
CA SER A 130 16.40 1.19 6.67
C SER A 130 16.24 1.63 5.21
N CYS A 131 15.03 1.94 4.75
CA CYS A 131 14.80 2.41 3.38
C CYS A 131 15.12 3.92 3.28
N ALA A 132 16.13 4.27 2.48
CA ALA A 132 16.57 5.66 2.29
C ALA A 132 15.47 6.57 1.73
N ILE A 133 14.60 6.05 0.85
CA ILE A 133 13.49 6.79 0.25
C ILE A 133 12.41 7.07 1.30
N CYS A 134 12.05 6.07 2.10
CA CYS A 134 11.10 6.24 3.21
C CYS A 134 11.63 7.19 4.28
N HIS A 135 12.93 7.17 4.56
CA HIS A 135 13.54 8.07 5.53
C HIS A 135 13.42 9.54 5.10
N LYS A 136 13.59 9.84 3.80
CA LYS A 136 13.39 11.19 3.25
C LYS A 136 11.93 11.67 3.39
N LYS A 137 10.94 10.75 3.33
CA LYS A 137 9.50 11.07 3.46
C LYS A 137 9.06 11.50 4.86
N LYS A 138 9.73 11.03 5.94
CA LYS A 138 9.30 11.23 7.34
C LYS A 138 9.33 12.68 7.84
N ASN A 139 9.87 13.63 7.08
CA ASN A 139 9.98 15.03 7.49
C ASN A 139 8.69 15.86 7.31
N PHE A 140 7.61 15.29 6.79
CA PHE A 140 6.30 15.95 6.75
C PHE A 140 5.45 15.53 7.96
N ARG A 141 5.20 16.47 8.88
CA ARG A 141 4.34 16.24 10.06
C ARG A 141 2.87 16.20 9.60
N PRO A 142 2.10 15.14 9.90
CA PRO A 142 0.67 15.16 9.66
C PRO A 142 -0.01 16.10 10.67
N VAL A 143 -0.88 16.98 10.17
CA VAL A 143 -1.82 17.72 11.00
C VAL A 143 -2.81 16.72 11.58
N ASN A 144 -2.98 16.71 12.91
CA ASN A 144 -3.91 15.84 13.61
C ASN A 144 -5.35 16.21 13.24
N LEU A 145 -5.92 15.59 12.20
CA LEU A 145 -7.33 15.70 11.86
C LEU A 145 -8.01 14.35 12.09
N VAL A 146 -9.03 14.37 12.95
CA VAL A 146 -9.84 13.20 13.30
C VAL A 146 -10.66 12.79 12.08
N ASN A 147 -10.26 11.70 11.43
CA ASN A 147 -10.98 11.11 10.31
C ASN A 147 -12.18 10.29 10.81
N LYS A 148 -13.39 10.80 10.64
CA LYS A 148 -14.55 9.95 10.36
C LYS A 148 -14.79 10.04 8.86
N SER A 149 -14.64 8.96 8.12
CA SER A 149 -14.87 8.99 6.67
C SER A 149 -16.38 9.04 6.39
N ILE A 150 -16.86 10.14 5.81
CA ILE A 150 -18.17 10.13 5.12
C ILE A 150 -17.94 9.38 3.81
N THR A 151 -18.12 8.06 3.84
CA THR A 151 -18.08 7.25 2.63
C THR A 151 -19.45 7.29 1.99
N SER A 152 -19.51 7.59 0.70
CA SER A 152 -20.70 7.31 -0.12
C SER A 152 -21.23 5.90 0.12
N LYS A 153 -22.54 5.72 -0.04
CA LYS A 153 -23.20 4.41 0.14
C LYS A 153 -23.24 3.58 -1.15
N GLU A 154 -23.02 4.23 -2.30
CA GLU A 154 -23.20 3.65 -3.62
C GLU A 154 -22.02 3.99 -4.53
N PHE A 155 -21.59 3.01 -5.33
CA PHE A 155 -20.53 3.18 -6.32
C PHE A 155 -20.95 4.22 -7.37
N SER A 156 -19.99 5.04 -7.82
CA SER A 156 -20.23 6.13 -8.78
C SER A 156 -21.25 7.18 -8.31
N SER A 157 -21.61 7.22 -7.02
CA SER A 157 -22.42 8.32 -6.51
C SER A 157 -21.63 9.64 -6.46
N ARG A 158 -20.31 9.55 -6.25
CA ARG A 158 -19.44 10.71 -6.08
C ARG A 158 -18.02 10.44 -6.60
N GLY A 159 -17.53 11.36 -7.43
CA GLY A 159 -16.15 11.42 -7.88
C GLY A 159 -15.47 12.69 -7.39
N GLN A 160 -14.22 12.56 -6.94
CA GLN A 160 -13.38 13.68 -6.52
C GLN A 160 -12.29 13.92 -7.55
N VAL A 161 -12.00 15.18 -7.82
CA VAL A 161 -10.98 15.63 -8.76
C VAL A 161 -9.93 16.42 -7.99
N GLY A 162 -8.71 15.89 -7.99
CA GLY A 162 -7.50 16.56 -7.51
C GLY A 162 -6.56 16.89 -8.66
N LEU A 163 -5.82 17.98 -8.53
CA LEU A 163 -4.72 18.33 -9.44
C LEU A 163 -3.41 18.39 -8.64
N ILE A 164 -2.38 17.73 -9.15
CA ILE A 164 -1.04 17.76 -8.56
C ILE A 164 -0.14 18.59 -9.49
N ASP A 165 0.57 19.56 -8.91
CA ASP A 165 1.47 20.46 -9.64
C ASP A 165 2.85 19.83 -9.84
N TYR A 166 3.23 19.65 -11.10
CA TYR A 166 4.54 19.16 -11.54
C TYR A 166 5.27 20.17 -12.43
N GLN A 167 4.89 21.46 -12.44
CA GLN A 167 5.52 22.46 -13.33
C GLN A 167 7.04 22.56 -13.17
N SER A 168 7.55 22.35 -11.96
CA SER A 168 8.99 22.38 -11.65
C SER A 168 9.74 21.09 -12.00
N MET A 169 9.01 20.00 -12.29
CA MET A 169 9.51 18.66 -12.63
C MET A 169 8.64 18.09 -13.77
N GLN A 170 8.45 18.88 -14.82
CA GLN A 170 7.54 18.56 -15.92
C GLN A 170 8.14 17.47 -16.82
N ASP A 171 7.30 16.54 -17.29
CA ASP A 171 7.70 15.58 -18.31
C ASP A 171 7.26 16.09 -19.70
N GLY A 172 8.21 16.67 -20.43
CA GLY A 172 7.95 17.33 -21.71
C GLY A 172 6.94 18.47 -21.60
N GLN A 173 5.74 18.26 -22.12
CA GLN A 173 4.65 19.25 -22.11
C GLN A 173 3.68 19.08 -20.93
N TYR A 174 3.82 18.02 -20.13
CA TYR A 174 2.90 17.69 -19.05
C TYR A 174 3.38 18.29 -17.73
N LYS A 175 2.57 19.22 -17.21
CA LYS A 175 2.89 20.06 -16.04
C LYS A 175 2.04 19.73 -14.83
N TRP A 176 0.98 18.96 -15.03
CA TRP A 176 -0.03 18.66 -14.03
C TRP A 176 -0.39 17.19 -14.10
N LEU A 177 -0.81 16.63 -12.98
CA LEU A 177 -1.39 15.29 -12.91
C LEU A 177 -2.80 15.37 -12.36
N LEU A 178 -3.77 14.92 -13.15
CA LEU A 178 -5.15 14.73 -12.71
C LEU A 178 -5.23 13.47 -11.85
N ASN A 179 -5.80 13.60 -10.66
CA ASN A 179 -6.19 12.50 -9.79
C ASN A 179 -7.71 12.47 -9.68
N TYR A 180 -8.36 11.56 -10.39
CA TYR A 180 -9.77 11.26 -10.18
C TYR A 180 -9.91 10.12 -9.18
N GLN A 181 -10.67 10.32 -8.12
CA GLN A 181 -10.92 9.32 -7.09
C GLN A 181 -12.41 9.02 -6.94
N GLU A 182 -12.78 7.74 -7.03
CA GLU A 182 -14.12 7.28 -6.71
C GLU A 182 -14.29 7.18 -5.19
N ASP A 183 -15.36 7.75 -4.65
CA ASP A 183 -15.46 7.99 -3.21
C ASP A 183 -15.71 6.72 -2.37
N LEU A 184 -16.41 5.70 -2.88
CA LEU A 184 -16.73 4.49 -2.11
C LEU A 184 -15.51 3.57 -1.98
N THR A 185 -14.93 3.20 -3.12
CA THR A 185 -13.85 2.23 -3.25
C THR A 185 -12.47 2.85 -3.07
N LYS A 186 -12.38 4.18 -3.17
CA LYS A 186 -11.12 4.94 -3.25
C LYS A 186 -10.26 4.53 -4.44
N PHE A 187 -10.87 3.97 -5.48
CA PHE A 187 -10.19 3.69 -6.73
C PHE A 187 -9.74 5.00 -7.40
N ILE A 188 -8.52 5.02 -7.92
CA ILE A 188 -7.87 6.23 -8.44
C ILE A 188 -7.55 6.05 -9.93
N CYS A 189 -7.89 7.05 -10.73
CA CYS A 189 -7.49 7.20 -12.11
C CYS A 189 -6.57 8.42 -12.26
N LEU A 190 -5.34 8.19 -12.70
CA LEU A 190 -4.36 9.24 -12.96
C LEU A 190 -4.32 9.58 -14.46
N ARG A 191 -4.28 10.88 -14.81
CA ARG A 191 -4.10 11.35 -16.20
C ARG A 191 -3.11 12.52 -16.26
N PRO A 192 -2.07 12.47 -17.09
CA PRO A 192 -1.15 13.60 -17.25
C PRO A 192 -1.83 14.73 -18.02
N LEU A 193 -1.58 15.98 -17.60
CA LEU A 193 -2.19 17.19 -18.13
C LEU A 193 -1.13 18.22 -18.50
N LYS A 194 -1.31 18.90 -19.63
CA LYS A 194 -0.44 20.00 -20.08
C LYS A 194 -0.79 21.31 -19.37
N SER A 195 -2.07 21.49 -19.08
CA SER A 195 -2.62 22.66 -18.42
C SER A 195 -3.72 22.28 -17.43
N LYS A 196 -4.01 23.16 -16.47
CA LYS A 196 -5.16 23.05 -15.59
C LYS A 196 -6.45 23.61 -16.20
N THR A 197 -6.57 23.65 -17.54
CA THR A 197 -7.76 24.24 -18.17
C THR A 197 -8.97 23.30 -18.05
N PRO A 198 -10.19 23.81 -17.77
CA PRO A 198 -11.38 22.97 -17.67
C PRO A 198 -11.61 22.08 -18.90
N ALA A 199 -11.33 22.60 -20.10
CA ALA A 199 -11.49 21.86 -21.35
C ALA A 199 -10.54 20.65 -21.47
N GLU A 200 -9.30 20.76 -20.99
CA GLU A 200 -8.36 19.64 -20.99
C GLU A 200 -8.75 18.61 -19.93
N VAL A 201 -9.10 19.07 -18.72
CA VAL A 201 -9.53 18.18 -17.63
C VAL A 201 -10.81 17.43 -18.01
N ALA A 202 -11.80 18.11 -18.61
CA ALA A 202 -13.03 17.49 -19.09
C ALA A 202 -12.76 16.38 -20.13
N LYS A 203 -11.80 16.59 -21.06
CA LYS A 203 -11.43 15.57 -22.04
C LYS A 203 -10.84 14.32 -21.38
N GLU A 204 -9.98 14.48 -20.38
CA GLU A 204 -9.40 13.33 -19.67
C GLU A 204 -10.41 12.63 -18.74
N LEU A 205 -11.28 13.40 -18.08
CA LEU A 205 -12.39 12.86 -17.28
C LEU A 205 -13.39 12.08 -18.14
N LEU A 206 -13.72 12.58 -19.34
CA LEU A 206 -14.61 11.89 -20.26
C LEU A 206 -14.10 10.48 -20.58
N LYS A 207 -12.80 10.32 -20.82
CA LYS A 207 -12.20 8.99 -21.04
C LYS A 207 -12.41 8.07 -19.84
N ILE A 208 -12.23 8.58 -18.62
CA ILE A 208 -12.48 7.82 -17.40
C ILE A 208 -13.97 7.44 -17.29
N PHE A 209 -14.88 8.36 -17.57
CA PHE A 209 -16.32 8.12 -17.48
C PHE A 209 -16.83 7.14 -18.55
N LEU A 210 -16.18 7.07 -19.71
CA LEU A 210 -16.47 6.05 -20.71
C LEU A 210 -16.00 4.65 -20.28
N GLU A 211 -15.03 4.55 -19.38
CA GLU A 211 -14.53 3.28 -18.82
C GLU A 211 -15.32 2.84 -17.59
N LEU A 212 -15.63 3.75 -16.66
CA LEU A 212 -16.18 3.45 -15.33
C LEU A 212 -17.65 3.86 -15.16
N GLY A 213 -18.17 4.67 -16.08
CA GLY A 213 -19.42 5.42 -15.91
C GLY A 213 -19.19 6.79 -15.25
N PRO A 214 -20.04 7.78 -15.55
CA PRO A 214 -19.96 9.10 -14.92
C PRO A 214 -20.48 9.05 -13.46
N PRO A 215 -19.94 9.89 -12.56
CA PRO A 215 -20.49 10.00 -11.21
C PRO A 215 -21.73 10.89 -11.17
N SER A 216 -22.62 10.69 -10.20
CA SER A 216 -23.76 11.61 -9.97
C SER A 216 -23.33 12.97 -9.40
N ILE A 217 -22.20 13.01 -8.68
CA ILE A 217 -21.66 14.23 -8.05
C ILE A 217 -20.17 14.31 -8.37
N LEU A 218 -19.71 15.46 -8.87
CA LEU A 218 -18.29 15.75 -9.10
C LEU A 218 -17.84 16.86 -8.15
N GLN A 219 -16.70 16.67 -7.49
CA GLN A 219 -16.19 17.63 -6.51
C GLN A 219 -14.70 17.91 -6.67
N ASN A 220 -14.26 19.11 -6.27
CA ASN A 220 -12.86 19.54 -6.21
C ASN A 220 -12.61 20.29 -4.88
N ASP A 221 -11.36 20.30 -4.44
CA ASP A 221 -10.93 20.80 -3.13
C ASP A 221 -11.35 22.22 -2.78
N ASN A 222 -11.36 23.18 -3.72
CA ASN A 222 -11.61 24.58 -3.36
C ASN A 222 -11.97 25.53 -4.51
N ASP A 223 -12.33 25.01 -5.68
CA ASP A 223 -12.64 25.84 -6.85
C ASP A 223 -13.94 25.39 -7.51
N ARG A 224 -15.06 25.97 -7.04
CA ARG A 224 -16.39 25.70 -7.60
C ARG A 224 -16.46 26.15 -9.06
N GLU A 225 -15.95 27.35 -9.36
CA GLU A 225 -15.94 27.86 -10.73
C GLU A 225 -15.17 26.94 -11.68
N PHE A 226 -14.11 26.30 -11.19
CA PHE A 226 -13.37 25.30 -11.95
C PHE A 226 -14.16 24.02 -12.21
N VAL A 227 -14.85 23.46 -11.20
CA VAL A 227 -15.71 22.28 -11.38
C VAL A 227 -16.85 22.59 -12.34
N ASP A 228 -17.49 23.75 -12.18
CA ASP A 228 -18.59 24.18 -13.03
C ASP A 228 -18.10 24.31 -14.49
N GLY A 229 -16.92 24.91 -14.69
CA GLY A 229 -16.24 24.96 -15.99
C GLY A 229 -15.98 23.57 -16.58
N ILE A 230 -15.55 22.60 -15.76
CA ILE A 230 -15.33 21.22 -16.21
C ILE A 230 -16.66 20.58 -16.64
N ILE A 231 -17.71 20.73 -15.83
CA ILE A 231 -19.04 20.17 -16.13
C ILE A 231 -19.58 20.78 -17.43
N MET A 232 -19.43 22.09 -17.62
CA MET A 232 -19.83 22.76 -18.87
C MET A 232 -19.10 22.19 -20.09
N GLU A 233 -17.79 21.97 -20.00
CA GLU A 233 -17.01 21.36 -21.08
C GLU A 233 -17.39 19.89 -21.31
N LEU A 234 -17.67 19.13 -20.24
CA LEU A 234 -18.16 17.75 -20.34
C LEU A 234 -19.51 17.66 -21.06
N VAL A 235 -20.47 18.53 -20.73
CA VAL A 235 -21.79 18.57 -21.38
C VAL A 235 -21.67 18.95 -22.87
N LYS A 236 -20.70 19.81 -23.24
CA LYS A 236 -20.41 20.10 -24.65
C LYS A 236 -19.90 18.86 -25.39
N LEU A 237 -19.05 18.06 -24.76
CA LEU A 237 -18.47 16.84 -25.34
C LEU A 237 -19.45 15.67 -25.36
N TRP A 238 -20.31 15.58 -24.35
CA TRP A 238 -21.30 14.52 -24.17
C TRP A 238 -22.66 15.12 -23.75
N PRO A 239 -23.49 15.57 -24.71
CA PRO A 239 -24.77 16.25 -24.42
C PRO A 239 -25.78 15.39 -23.67
N ASP A 240 -25.73 14.07 -23.83
CA ASP A 240 -26.59 13.11 -23.13
C ASP A 240 -26.12 12.79 -21.70
N LEU A 241 -25.02 13.40 -21.25
CA LEU A 241 -24.51 13.27 -19.88
C LEU A 241 -25.46 13.97 -18.90
N LYS A 242 -26.42 13.22 -18.38
CA LYS A 242 -27.41 13.72 -17.42
C LYS A 242 -26.88 13.63 -15.99
N HIS A 243 -27.12 14.69 -15.21
CA HIS A 243 -27.09 14.70 -13.74
C HIS A 243 -25.72 14.59 -13.04
N ILE A 244 -24.64 15.17 -13.59
CA ILE A 244 -23.47 15.49 -12.74
C ILE A 244 -23.77 16.79 -12.00
N HIS A 245 -23.89 16.72 -10.69
CA HIS A 245 -24.05 17.90 -9.84
C HIS A 245 -22.69 18.31 -9.25
N GLU A 246 -22.45 19.61 -9.20
CA GLU A 246 -21.39 20.15 -8.35
C GLU A 246 -21.82 20.04 -6.88
N GLN A 247 -20.89 19.77 -5.98
CA GLN A 247 -21.16 19.85 -4.54
C GLN A 247 -19.93 20.41 -3.81
N PRO A 248 -20.10 21.44 -2.96
CA PRO A 248 -19.02 21.94 -2.11
C PRO A 248 -18.39 20.83 -1.26
N LEU A 249 -17.09 20.94 -0.99
CA LEU A 249 -16.38 19.97 -0.18
C LEU A 249 -16.68 20.17 1.31
N ASP A 250 -17.13 19.10 1.97
CA ASP A 250 -17.03 18.97 3.43
C ASP A 250 -15.53 18.89 3.79
N PRO A 251 -15.05 19.55 4.87
CA PRO A 251 -13.66 19.50 5.29
C PRO A 251 -13.05 18.09 5.39
N GLN A 252 -13.86 17.06 5.65
CA GLN A 252 -13.38 15.68 5.72
C GLN A 252 -13.14 15.06 4.34
N ILE A 253 -13.96 15.43 3.36
CA ILE A 253 -13.86 14.99 1.96
C ILE A 253 -12.63 15.66 1.32
N GLN A 254 -12.36 16.92 1.66
CA GLN A 254 -11.14 17.66 1.35
C GLN A 254 -9.89 16.92 1.78
N VAL A 255 -9.80 16.57 3.06
CA VAL A 255 -8.67 15.80 3.59
C VAL A 255 -8.48 14.46 2.85
N SER A 256 -9.55 13.86 2.32
CA SER A 256 -9.46 12.61 1.57
C SER A 256 -8.75 12.76 0.23
N ILE A 257 -9.07 13.79 -0.58
CA ILE A 257 -8.44 13.99 -1.88
C ILE A 257 -7.04 14.60 -1.74
N GLU A 258 -6.82 15.49 -0.77
CA GLU A 258 -5.47 16.02 -0.45
C GLU A 258 -4.52 14.90 -0.05
N LYS A 259 -4.98 13.99 0.82
CA LYS A 259 -4.18 12.83 1.22
C LYS A 259 -3.91 11.90 0.05
N SER A 260 -4.89 11.69 -0.82
CA SER A 260 -4.74 10.90 -2.04
C SER A 260 -3.67 11.49 -2.97
N ASN A 261 -3.73 12.80 -3.23
CA ASN A 261 -2.72 13.52 -4.00
C ASN A 261 -1.33 13.38 -3.38
N GLN A 262 -1.24 13.53 -2.06
CA GLN A 262 0.02 13.39 -1.35
C GLN A 262 0.59 11.97 -1.43
N ASP A 263 -0.25 10.95 -1.33
CA ASP A 263 0.14 9.55 -1.47
C ASP A 263 0.65 9.27 -2.89
N VAL A 264 -0.07 9.74 -3.92
CA VAL A 264 0.33 9.62 -5.34
C VAL A 264 1.67 10.31 -5.60
N ASP A 265 1.83 11.56 -5.16
CA ASP A 265 3.09 12.31 -5.34
C ASP A 265 4.26 11.61 -4.66
N ASN A 266 4.05 11.12 -3.43
CA ASN A 266 5.06 10.36 -2.71
C ASN A 266 5.44 9.05 -3.41
N MET A 267 4.49 8.37 -4.04
CA MET A 267 4.74 7.15 -4.80
C MET A 267 5.53 7.44 -6.07
N LEU A 268 5.14 8.48 -6.83
CA LEU A 268 5.85 8.90 -8.05
C LEU A 268 7.27 9.36 -7.75
N ARG A 269 7.48 10.21 -6.73
CA ARG A 269 8.84 10.65 -6.32
C ARG A 269 9.74 9.50 -5.91
N ALA A 270 9.18 8.52 -5.19
CA ALA A 270 9.91 7.31 -4.82
C ALA A 270 10.34 6.55 -6.07
N TRP A 271 9.40 6.28 -6.98
CA TRP A 271 9.68 5.59 -8.24
C TRP A 271 10.71 6.34 -9.09
N MET A 272 10.60 7.67 -9.23
CA MET A 272 11.57 8.50 -9.97
C MET A 272 12.97 8.39 -9.38
N THR A 273 13.09 8.40 -8.04
CA THR A 273 14.38 8.23 -7.35
C THR A 273 14.98 6.85 -7.62
N GLU A 274 14.17 5.79 -7.63
CA GLU A 274 14.64 4.42 -7.86
C GLU A 274 15.09 4.18 -9.29
N ASN A 275 14.45 4.84 -10.25
CA ASN A 275 14.72 4.67 -11.67
C ASN A 275 15.70 5.72 -12.21
N ASN A 276 16.30 6.55 -11.35
CA ASN A 276 17.18 7.66 -11.72
C ASN A 276 16.55 8.54 -12.81
N SER A 277 15.25 8.85 -12.66
CA SER A 277 14.55 9.75 -13.57
C SER A 277 15.27 11.10 -13.62
N THR A 278 15.43 11.63 -14.82
CA THR A 278 16.02 12.95 -15.08
C THR A 278 14.98 14.06 -15.23
N ASN A 279 13.69 13.69 -15.14
CA ASN A 279 12.54 14.61 -15.16
C ASN A 279 12.27 15.19 -13.77
#